data_AF-A0A096MU21-F1
#
_entry.id   AF-A0A096MU21-F1
#
_cell.length_a   1.000
_cell.length_b   1.000
_cell.length_c   1.000
_cell.angle_alpha   90.00
_cell.angle_beta   90.00
_cell.angle_gamma   90.00
#
_symmetry.space_group_name_H-M   'P 1'
#
loop_
_entity.id
_entity.type
_entity.pdbx_description
1 polymer ?
#
loop_
_entity_poly.entity_id
_entity_poly.type
_entity_poly.pdbx_seq_one_letter_code
_entity_poly.pdbx_strand_id
1 'polypeptide(L)'
;MEKQPQNKRRGLAPREVPPAVGLLLIMALMNTLLYLCLDHFFIAPRQSIVDPRHCPYGHFRIGQMKNCSPWLSCEELRTEVRQLKRVGEGAVKRVFLSEWKEHKVALSRLTSLEMKDDFLHGLQMLKSLQGAHVVTLLGYCEDDNTILTEYHPLGSLSNLEETLNLSKYQNVNTWQHRLQLAMDYVSIINYLHHSPMGTRVMCDSNDLPKTLSQYLLTSNFSILANDLDALPLVNHSSGTLVKCGHRELHGDFVAPEQLWPYGEDMPFRDNLMPSYDEKIDIWKIPDISSFLLGHIEGSDMVRFHLFDIHKACKSQTPSERPTAQDVLETYQKVLDTLRDAVMSQAREML
;
A
#
# COMPACT_ATOMS: atom_id res chain seq x y z
N MET A 1 -86.48 24.26 46.31
CA MET A 1 -87.33 25.04 45.39
C MET A 1 -86.54 26.30 45.11
N GLU A 2 -86.28 26.78 43.90
CA GLU A 2 -86.86 26.56 42.58
C GLU A 2 -85.86 27.08 41.53
N LYS A 3 -86.09 26.73 40.26
CA LYS A 3 -85.16 26.79 39.12
C LYS A 3 -84.91 28.22 38.60
N GLN A 4 -83.75 28.44 37.97
CA GLN A 4 -83.59 29.44 36.90
C GLN A 4 -82.79 28.89 35.70
N PRO A 5 -83.03 29.40 34.47
CA PRO A 5 -82.81 28.66 33.23
C PRO A 5 -81.53 29.03 32.46
N GLN A 6 -81.17 28.12 31.55
CA GLN A 6 -80.06 28.19 30.60
C GLN A 6 -80.16 29.35 29.60
N ASN A 7 -79.01 29.93 29.22
CA ASN A 7 -78.86 30.51 27.90
C ASN A 7 -77.47 30.20 27.30
N LYS A 8 -77.50 29.58 26.11
CA LYS A 8 -76.37 29.10 25.31
C LYS A 8 -75.63 30.26 24.63
N ARG A 9 -74.30 30.34 24.77
CA ARG A 9 -73.42 31.07 23.83
C ARG A 9 -72.87 30.09 22.78
N ARG A 10 -73.11 30.40 21.50
CA ARG A 10 -72.63 29.66 20.32
C ARG A 10 -71.11 29.87 20.16
N GLY A 11 -70.35 28.78 20.11
CA GLY A 11 -68.93 28.77 19.70
C GLY A 11 -68.78 28.74 18.18
N LEU A 12 -67.68 29.32 17.69
CA LEU A 12 -67.26 29.38 16.28
C LEU A 12 -67.10 27.97 15.68
N ALA A 13 -67.55 27.80 14.42
CA ALA A 13 -67.37 26.59 13.64
C ALA A 13 -65.90 26.45 13.13
N PRO A 14 -65.33 25.24 13.10
CA PRO A 14 -63.98 24.99 12.62
C PRO A 14 -63.93 25.05 11.07
N ARG A 15 -62.90 25.71 10.53
CA ARG A 15 -62.60 25.74 9.10
C ARG A 15 -62.24 24.33 8.62
N GLU A 16 -63.05 23.77 7.73
CA GLU A 16 -62.75 22.52 7.05
C GLU A 16 -61.61 22.73 6.04
N VAL A 17 -60.53 21.97 6.20
CA VAL A 17 -59.38 21.99 5.28
C VAL A 17 -59.73 21.13 4.05
N PRO A 18 -59.52 21.61 2.82
CA PRO A 18 -59.84 20.84 1.62
C PRO A 18 -59.10 19.50 1.60
N PRO A 19 -59.77 18.38 1.24
CA PRO A 19 -59.17 17.05 1.29
C PRO A 19 -57.88 16.90 0.46
N ALA A 20 -57.75 17.70 -0.61
CA ALA A 20 -56.55 17.76 -1.44
C ALA A 20 -55.30 18.26 -0.68
N VAL A 21 -55.47 19.17 0.29
CA VAL A 21 -54.36 19.69 1.10
C VAL A 21 -53.88 18.63 2.09
N GLY A 22 -54.80 17.83 2.63
CA GLY A 22 -54.47 16.66 3.45
C GLY A 22 -53.68 15.61 2.68
N LEU A 23 -54.09 15.32 1.43
CA LEU A 23 -53.39 14.38 0.55
C LEU A 23 -51.97 14.85 0.19
N LEU A 24 -51.78 16.15 -0.09
CA LEU A 24 -50.46 16.71 -0.37
C LEU A 24 -49.54 16.66 0.85
N LEU A 25 -50.07 16.92 2.05
CA LEU A 25 -49.31 16.78 3.30
C LEU A 25 -48.89 15.34 3.56
N ILE A 26 -49.77 14.37 3.32
CA ILE A 26 -49.44 12.94 3.45
C ILE A 26 -48.36 12.55 2.44
N MET A 27 -48.48 13.01 1.19
CA MET A 27 -47.49 12.71 0.15
C MET A 27 -46.12 13.32 0.46
N ALA A 28 -46.10 14.56 0.97
CA ALA A 28 -44.87 15.20 1.43
C ALA A 28 -44.24 14.43 2.60
N LEU A 29 -45.05 14.04 3.60
CA LEU A 29 -44.59 13.27 4.76
C LEU A 29 -44.01 11.93 4.34
N MET A 30 -44.69 11.19 3.46
CA MET A 30 -44.19 9.91 2.93
C MET A 30 -42.90 10.08 2.13
N ASN A 31 -42.75 11.16 1.37
CA ASN A 31 -41.53 11.44 0.63
C ASN A 31 -40.37 11.81 1.57
N THR A 32 -40.60 12.63 2.60
CA THR A 32 -39.59 12.86 3.65
C THR A 32 -39.23 11.59 4.40
N LEU A 33 -40.20 10.71 4.69
CA LEU A 33 -39.94 9.44 5.35
C LEU A 33 -39.13 8.50 4.45
N LEU A 34 -39.40 8.52 3.14
CA LEU A 34 -38.61 7.82 2.13
C LEU A 34 -37.19 8.38 2.06
N TYR A 35 -37.01 9.70 2.03
CA TYR A 35 -35.68 10.33 2.08
C TYR A 35 -34.95 9.98 3.36
N LEU A 36 -35.60 10.04 4.52
CA LEU A 36 -34.98 9.67 5.80
C LEU A 36 -34.63 8.17 5.85
N CYS A 37 -35.48 7.29 5.31
CA CYS A 37 -35.17 5.86 5.18
C CYS A 37 -34.00 5.63 4.21
N LEU A 38 -33.99 6.30 3.05
CA LEU A 38 -32.89 6.22 2.09
C LEU A 38 -31.59 6.74 2.72
N ASP A 39 -31.63 7.85 3.45
CA ASP A 39 -30.48 8.41 4.17
C ASP A 39 -29.99 7.44 5.27
N HIS A 40 -30.91 6.76 5.98
CA HIS A 40 -30.55 5.76 6.99
C HIS A 40 -30.03 4.43 6.41
N PHE A 41 -30.45 4.06 5.18
CA PHE A 41 -30.00 2.85 4.48
C PHE A 41 -28.72 3.10 3.64
N PHE A 42 -28.51 4.31 3.12
CA PHE A 42 -27.31 4.68 2.33
C PHE A 42 -26.21 5.34 3.18
N ILE A 43 -26.55 5.93 4.34
CA ILE A 43 -25.61 6.48 5.34
C ILE A 43 -25.74 5.71 6.67
N ALA A 44 -26.05 4.42 6.62
CA ALA A 44 -25.46 3.53 7.60
C ALA A 44 -23.94 3.63 7.38
N PRO A 45 -23.12 3.95 8.39
CA PRO A 45 -21.69 3.75 8.23
C PRO A 45 -21.56 2.30 7.81
N ARG A 46 -20.88 2.04 6.69
CA ARG A 46 -20.31 0.71 6.47
C ARG A 46 -19.60 0.40 7.78
N GLN A 47 -20.20 -0.41 8.64
CA GLN A 47 -19.44 -1.20 9.56
C GLN A 47 -18.47 -1.90 8.62
N SER A 48 -17.20 -1.47 8.67
CA SER A 48 -16.12 -2.23 8.10
C SER A 48 -16.34 -3.63 8.64
N ILE A 49 -16.85 -4.52 7.79
CA ILE A 49 -16.77 -5.95 8.06
C ILE A 49 -15.28 -6.13 8.28
N VAL A 50 -14.88 -6.32 9.54
CA VAL A 50 -13.50 -6.63 9.88
C VAL A 50 -13.22 -7.88 9.07
N ASP A 51 -12.48 -7.72 7.97
CA ASP A 51 -12.11 -8.84 7.12
C ASP A 51 -11.47 -9.86 8.07
N PRO A 52 -12.03 -11.08 8.20
CA PRO A 52 -11.49 -12.12 9.09
C PRO A 52 -10.02 -12.47 8.81
N ARG A 53 -9.49 -11.98 7.67
CA ARG A 53 -8.09 -12.09 7.28
C ARG A 53 -7.17 -11.09 7.98
N HIS A 54 -7.67 -9.95 8.47
CA HIS A 54 -6.86 -8.86 9.01
C HIS A 54 -6.95 -8.76 10.53
N CYS A 55 -5.79 -8.63 11.19
CA CYS A 55 -5.74 -8.39 12.63
C CYS A 55 -6.03 -6.92 12.96
N PRO A 56 -6.61 -6.63 14.13
CA PRO A 56 -6.74 -5.25 14.59
C PRO A 56 -5.37 -4.60 14.78
N TYR A 57 -5.32 -3.27 14.75
CA TYR A 57 -4.09 -2.53 15.02
C TYR A 57 -3.44 -2.97 16.33
N GLY A 58 -2.11 -3.07 16.34
CA GLY A 58 -1.36 -3.56 17.49
C GLY A 58 -1.37 -5.08 17.67
N HIS A 59 -1.93 -5.84 16.72
CA HIS A 59 -1.97 -7.29 16.75
C HIS A 59 -1.46 -7.90 15.44
N PHE A 60 -1.04 -9.16 15.50
CA PHE A 60 -0.53 -9.91 14.37
C PHE A 60 -1.03 -11.35 14.37
N ARG A 61 -0.94 -11.98 13.20
CA ARG A 61 -1.17 -13.40 13.02
C ARG A 61 -0.25 -13.88 11.91
N ILE A 62 0.53 -14.92 12.19
CA ILE A 62 1.46 -15.53 11.23
C ILE A 62 1.28 -17.04 11.17
N GLY A 63 1.71 -17.66 10.07
CA GLY A 63 1.69 -19.12 9.91
C GLY A 63 0.30 -19.73 10.16
N GLN A 64 0.23 -20.69 11.09
CA GLN A 64 -1.01 -21.42 11.41
C GLN A 64 -1.74 -20.88 12.65
N MET A 65 -1.38 -19.70 13.14
CA MET A 65 -2.07 -19.06 14.27
C MET A 65 -3.56 -18.88 13.94
N LYS A 66 -4.46 -19.33 14.83
CA LYS A 66 -5.91 -19.18 14.64
C LYS A 66 -6.39 -17.78 15.00
N ASN A 67 -5.84 -17.23 16.08
CA ASN A 67 -6.22 -15.94 16.65
C ASN A 67 -5.08 -14.92 16.47
N CYS A 68 -5.44 -13.65 16.39
CA CYS A 68 -4.48 -12.56 16.46
C CYS A 68 -3.91 -12.45 17.88
N SER A 69 -2.61 -12.19 17.99
CA SER A 69 -1.91 -11.92 19.24
C SER A 69 -1.45 -10.46 19.26
N PRO A 70 -1.39 -9.78 20.43
CA PRO A 70 -0.84 -8.44 20.51
C PRO A 70 0.64 -8.43 20.13
N TRP A 71 1.14 -7.29 19.65
CA TRP A 71 2.57 -7.12 19.39
C TRP A 71 3.39 -7.38 20.65
N LEU A 72 4.47 -8.13 20.49
CA LEU A 72 5.37 -8.52 21.57
C LEU A 72 6.11 -7.30 22.13
N SER A 73 6.17 -7.26 23.45
CA SER A 73 6.85 -6.24 24.25
C SER A 73 8.38 -6.45 24.31
N CYS A 74 9.10 -5.47 24.86
CA CYS A 74 10.53 -5.57 25.14
C CYS A 74 10.89 -6.82 25.98
N GLU A 75 10.08 -7.16 26.99
CA GLU A 75 10.34 -8.31 27.85
C GLU A 75 10.24 -9.62 27.07
N GLU A 76 9.19 -9.79 26.27
CA GLU A 76 9.00 -10.96 25.41
C GLU A 76 10.10 -11.05 24.33
N LEU A 77 10.49 -9.93 23.72
CA LEU A 77 11.61 -9.90 22.77
C LEU A 77 12.94 -10.35 23.41
N ARG A 78 13.19 -9.98 24.67
CA ARG A 78 14.42 -10.36 25.39
C ARG A 78 14.43 -11.81 25.86
N THR A 79 13.26 -12.36 26.21
CA THR A 79 13.16 -13.66 26.90
C THR A 79 12.69 -14.80 26.00
N GLU A 80 11.86 -14.51 24.99
CA GLU A 80 11.23 -15.54 24.15
C GLU A 80 11.81 -15.60 22.73
N VAL A 81 12.55 -14.59 22.27
CA VAL A 81 13.11 -14.56 20.91
C VAL A 81 14.57 -15.04 20.93
N ARG A 82 14.80 -16.20 20.33
CA ARG A 82 16.13 -16.76 20.16
C ARG A 82 16.73 -16.35 18.82
N GLN A 83 17.75 -15.50 18.86
CA GLN A 83 18.52 -15.13 17.67
C GLN A 83 19.28 -16.35 17.11
N LEU A 84 19.20 -16.58 15.80
CA LEU A 84 19.94 -17.64 15.12
C LEU A 84 21.10 -17.04 14.31
N LYS A 85 20.91 -16.81 13.01
CA LYS A 85 21.98 -16.35 12.10
C LYS A 85 21.66 -15.00 11.47
N ARG A 86 22.69 -14.21 11.16
CA ARG A 86 22.53 -12.99 10.35
C ARG A 86 22.12 -13.38 8.93
N VAL A 87 21.11 -12.71 8.40
CA VAL A 87 20.57 -12.94 7.04
C VAL A 87 20.60 -11.70 6.16
N GLY A 88 20.76 -10.52 6.74
CA GLY A 88 20.90 -9.27 5.99
C GLY A 88 21.55 -8.19 6.84
N GLU A 89 22.10 -7.20 6.16
CA GLU A 89 22.68 -6.00 6.77
C GLU A 89 22.57 -4.86 5.77
N GLY A 90 21.97 -3.75 6.22
CA GLY A 90 21.90 -2.49 5.49
C GLY A 90 22.51 -1.37 6.31
N ALA A 91 22.37 -0.13 5.84
CA ALA A 91 22.90 1.04 6.54
C ALA A 91 22.28 1.22 7.94
N VAL A 92 20.97 1.01 8.07
CA VAL A 92 20.21 1.24 9.32
C VAL A 92 20.05 -0.03 10.17
N LYS A 93 19.91 -1.21 9.54
CA LYS A 93 19.48 -2.44 10.22
C LYS A 93 20.39 -3.62 9.94
N ARG A 94 20.71 -4.39 10.99
CA ARG A 94 21.20 -5.78 10.90
C ARG A 94 20.05 -6.72 11.15
N VAL A 95 19.82 -7.65 10.22
CA VAL A 95 18.67 -8.56 10.25
C VAL A 95 19.16 -9.98 10.56
N PHE A 96 18.54 -10.58 11.57
CA PHE A 96 18.83 -11.93 12.02
C PHE A 96 17.60 -12.82 11.88
N LEU A 97 17.76 -13.95 11.19
CA LEU A 97 16.83 -15.06 11.35
C LEU A 97 16.83 -15.45 12.82
N SER A 98 15.65 -15.52 13.39
CA SER A 98 15.42 -15.80 14.80
C SER A 98 14.23 -16.76 14.93
N GLU A 99 13.98 -17.20 16.15
CA GLU A 99 12.88 -18.11 16.47
C GLU A 99 12.12 -17.57 17.66
N TRP A 100 10.79 -17.53 17.53
CA TRP A 100 9.87 -17.20 18.60
C TRP A 100 8.81 -18.30 18.66
N LYS A 101 8.79 -19.05 19.77
CA LYS A 101 8.04 -20.30 19.89
C LYS A 101 8.44 -21.26 18.74
N GLU A 102 7.48 -21.68 17.91
CA GLU A 102 7.72 -22.55 16.75
C GLU A 102 7.85 -21.78 15.43
N HIS A 103 7.81 -20.44 15.46
CA HIS A 103 7.82 -19.61 14.27
C HIS A 103 9.22 -19.10 13.96
N LYS A 104 9.58 -19.10 12.67
CA LYS A 104 10.73 -18.35 12.17
C LYS A 104 10.34 -16.89 12.03
N VAL A 105 11.17 -16.01 12.57
CA VAL A 105 10.94 -14.56 12.66
C VAL A 105 12.21 -13.81 12.29
N ALA A 106 12.07 -12.57 11.83
CA ALA A 106 13.18 -11.70 11.48
C ALA A 106 13.37 -10.66 12.59
N LEU A 107 14.52 -10.69 13.26
CA LEU A 107 14.91 -9.71 14.27
C LEU A 107 15.83 -8.68 13.62
N SER A 108 15.32 -7.46 13.43
CA SER A 108 16.09 -6.31 12.96
C SER A 108 16.61 -5.52 14.14
N ARG A 109 17.91 -5.19 14.13
CA ARG A 109 18.57 -4.36 15.14
C ARG A 109 19.24 -3.17 14.50
N LEU A 110 19.20 -2.02 15.18
CA LEU A 110 19.95 -0.83 14.77
C LEU A 110 21.45 -1.13 14.59
N THR A 111 22.03 -0.62 13.52
CA THR A 111 23.47 -0.74 13.19
C THR A 111 24.31 0.24 14.00
N SER A 112 23.91 1.52 14.00
CA SER A 112 24.60 2.65 14.63
C SER A 112 23.58 3.64 15.19
N LEU A 113 23.91 4.29 16.31
CA LEU A 113 23.07 5.31 16.93
C LEU A 113 22.87 6.55 16.04
N GLU A 114 23.76 6.79 15.08
CA GLU A 114 23.62 7.85 14.08
C GLU A 114 22.42 7.64 13.15
N MET A 115 22.00 6.38 12.95
CA MET A 115 20.86 6.01 12.10
C MET A 115 19.57 5.83 12.92
N LYS A 116 19.55 6.28 14.19
CA LYS A 116 18.41 6.04 15.10
C LYS A 116 17.14 6.71 14.61
N ASP A 117 17.23 7.90 14.05
CA ASP A 117 16.06 8.63 13.56
C ASP A 117 15.43 7.92 12.35
N ASP A 118 16.24 7.45 11.39
CA ASP A 118 15.78 6.64 10.26
C ASP A 118 15.11 5.34 10.74
N PHE A 119 15.70 4.68 11.74
CA PHE A 119 15.16 3.46 12.33
C PHE A 119 13.81 3.69 13.02
N LEU A 120 13.68 4.75 13.81
CA LEU A 120 12.43 5.08 14.50
C LEU A 120 11.34 5.52 13.51
N HIS A 121 11.70 6.26 12.46
CA HIS A 121 10.79 6.58 11.37
C HIS A 121 10.29 5.31 10.68
N GLY A 122 11.20 4.41 10.31
CA GLY A 122 10.86 3.11 9.72
C GLY A 122 9.93 2.27 10.60
N LEU A 123 10.17 2.22 11.92
CA LEU A 123 9.28 1.57 12.89
C LEU A 123 7.89 2.23 12.92
N GLN A 124 7.82 3.56 12.94
CA GLN A 124 6.55 4.27 12.96
C GLN A 124 5.74 4.04 11.68
N MET A 125 6.41 4.03 10.52
CA MET A 125 5.80 3.66 9.24
C MET A 125 5.33 2.22 9.27
N LEU A 126 6.16 1.28 9.71
CA LEU A 126 5.81 -0.13 9.80
C LEU A 126 4.58 -0.39 10.67
N LYS A 127 4.46 0.30 11.82
CA LYS A 127 3.28 0.26 12.71
C LYS A 127 2.04 0.79 12.00
N SER A 128 2.16 1.92 11.32
CA SER A 128 1.02 2.65 10.74
C SER A 128 0.53 2.09 9.41
N LEU A 129 1.41 1.37 8.70
CA LEU A 129 1.18 0.85 7.35
C LEU A 129 0.92 -0.67 7.33
N GLN A 130 0.64 -1.29 8.48
CA GLN A 130 0.28 -2.71 8.52
C GLN A 130 -0.95 -2.99 7.64
N GLY A 131 -0.87 -4.06 6.85
CA GLY A 131 -1.89 -4.45 5.89
C GLY A 131 -1.35 -5.46 4.89
N ALA A 132 -2.01 -5.59 3.74
CA ALA A 132 -1.65 -6.59 2.73
C ALA A 132 -0.33 -6.32 1.97
N HIS A 133 0.22 -5.11 2.07
CA HIS A 133 1.33 -4.63 1.23
C HIS A 133 2.66 -4.47 1.99
N VAL A 134 2.66 -4.68 3.30
CA VAL A 134 3.80 -4.45 4.19
C VAL A 134 4.05 -5.69 5.03
N VAL A 135 5.32 -6.00 5.31
CA VAL A 135 5.70 -7.13 6.16
C VAL A 135 4.99 -7.08 7.53
N THR A 136 4.52 -8.23 7.98
CA THR A 136 3.82 -8.35 9.26
C THR A 136 4.75 -7.98 10.42
N LEU A 137 4.36 -6.99 11.21
CA LEU A 137 5.03 -6.62 12.46
C LEU A 137 4.54 -7.51 13.60
N LEU A 138 5.47 -8.13 14.33
CA LEU A 138 5.17 -9.03 15.46
C LEU A 138 5.45 -8.36 16.80
N GLY A 139 6.39 -7.42 16.86
CA GLY A 139 6.80 -6.78 18.10
C GLY A 139 7.96 -5.83 17.89
N TYR A 140 8.27 -5.02 18.90
CA TYR A 140 9.38 -4.08 18.86
C TYR A 140 9.80 -3.67 20.27
N CYS A 141 11.02 -3.18 20.39
CA CYS A 141 11.53 -2.57 21.60
C CYS A 141 12.38 -1.36 21.24
N GLU A 142 11.87 -0.16 21.51
CA GLU A 142 12.55 1.11 21.20
C GLU A 142 13.81 1.30 22.07
N ASP A 143 13.76 0.88 23.34
CA ASP A 143 14.91 0.94 24.26
C ASP A 143 16.10 0.13 23.73
N ASP A 144 15.82 -1.05 23.17
CA ASP A 144 16.84 -1.94 22.61
C ASP A 144 17.11 -1.69 21.12
N ASN A 145 16.35 -0.78 20.49
CA ASN A 145 16.33 -0.52 19.05
C ASN A 145 16.20 -1.82 18.24
N THR A 146 15.15 -2.60 18.55
CA THR A 146 14.85 -3.88 17.89
C THR A 146 13.42 -3.92 17.35
N ILE A 147 13.26 -4.54 16.18
CA ILE A 147 11.98 -4.77 15.51
C ILE A 147 11.89 -6.25 15.16
N LEU A 148 10.76 -6.87 15.43
CA LEU A 148 10.48 -8.27 15.10
C LEU A 148 9.41 -8.35 14.01
N THR A 149 9.74 -8.93 12.86
CA THR A 149 8.82 -9.11 11.73
C THR A 149 8.69 -10.59 11.35
N GLU A 150 7.69 -10.91 10.53
CA GLU A 150 7.55 -12.24 9.94
C GLU A 150 8.77 -12.56 9.06
N TYR A 151 9.30 -13.77 9.18
CA TYR A 151 10.41 -14.20 8.34
C TYR A 151 9.90 -14.79 7.02
N HIS A 152 10.33 -14.20 5.90
CA HIS A 152 10.08 -14.73 4.58
C HIS A 152 11.33 -15.45 4.03
N PRO A 153 11.28 -16.78 3.83
CA PRO A 153 12.47 -17.57 3.53
C PRO A 153 13.04 -17.37 2.12
N LEU A 154 12.26 -16.82 1.19
CA LEU A 154 12.75 -16.48 -0.17
C LEU A 154 13.54 -15.15 -0.16
N GLY A 155 13.43 -14.39 0.93
CA GLY A 155 14.25 -13.21 1.19
C GLY A 155 13.90 -12.03 0.30
N SER A 156 14.92 -11.25 -0.05
CA SER A 156 14.82 -10.06 -0.89
C SER A 156 14.29 -10.40 -2.29
N LEU A 157 13.51 -9.48 -2.86
CA LEU A 157 13.03 -9.58 -4.24
C LEU A 157 14.17 -9.66 -5.28
N SER A 158 15.39 -9.22 -4.91
CA SER A 158 16.60 -9.43 -5.72
C SER A 158 16.89 -10.90 -6.05
N ASN A 159 16.38 -11.83 -5.25
CA ASN A 159 16.62 -13.26 -5.39
C ASN A 159 15.58 -13.94 -6.31
N LEU A 160 14.72 -13.17 -6.98
CA LEU A 160 13.60 -13.70 -7.77
C LEU A 160 14.06 -14.72 -8.83
N GLU A 161 15.04 -14.37 -9.66
CA GLU A 161 15.49 -15.25 -10.74
C GLU A 161 16.15 -16.53 -10.20
N GLU A 162 17.00 -16.42 -9.17
CA GLU A 162 17.57 -17.58 -8.50
C GLU A 162 16.47 -18.50 -7.95
N THR A 163 15.45 -17.92 -7.33
CA THR A 163 14.32 -18.63 -6.75
C THR A 163 13.48 -19.34 -7.82
N LEU A 164 13.15 -18.65 -8.91
CA LEU A 164 12.30 -19.19 -9.99
C LEU A 164 13.03 -20.22 -10.87
N ASN A 165 14.37 -20.26 -10.83
CA ASN A 165 15.17 -21.29 -11.50
C ASN A 165 15.28 -22.59 -10.68
N LEU A 166 14.84 -22.60 -9.41
CA LEU A 166 14.77 -23.84 -8.64
C LEU A 166 13.64 -24.71 -9.18
N SER A 167 13.92 -26.00 -9.39
CA SER A 167 12.96 -26.98 -9.94
C SER A 167 11.62 -27.00 -9.20
N LYS A 168 11.62 -26.75 -7.89
CA LYS A 168 10.42 -26.66 -7.04
C LYS A 168 9.47 -25.52 -7.44
N TYR A 169 9.97 -24.44 -8.02
CA TYR A 169 9.23 -23.22 -8.33
C TYR A 169 9.05 -22.99 -9.84
N GLN A 170 9.48 -23.94 -10.67
CA GLN A 170 9.36 -23.82 -12.12
C GLN A 170 7.90 -23.66 -12.60
N ASN A 171 6.94 -24.23 -11.87
CA ASN A 171 5.51 -24.14 -12.19
C ASN A 171 4.92 -22.72 -12.04
N VAL A 172 5.56 -21.86 -11.25
CA VAL A 172 5.18 -20.45 -11.08
C VAL A 172 6.11 -19.51 -11.87
N ASN A 173 7.10 -20.03 -12.58
CA ASN A 173 7.96 -19.27 -13.46
C ASN A 173 7.27 -19.06 -14.83
N THR A 174 6.13 -18.38 -14.81
CA THR A 174 5.32 -18.08 -16.00
C THR A 174 5.09 -16.58 -16.13
N TRP A 175 4.82 -16.08 -17.34
CA TRP A 175 4.60 -14.65 -17.54
C TRP A 175 3.41 -14.13 -16.74
N GLN A 176 2.38 -14.96 -16.52
CA GLN A 176 1.20 -14.60 -15.72
C GLN A 176 1.57 -14.31 -14.27
N HIS A 177 2.32 -15.21 -13.63
CA HIS A 177 2.76 -15.03 -12.25
C HIS A 177 3.74 -13.86 -12.13
N ARG A 178 4.63 -13.69 -13.11
CA ARG A 178 5.57 -12.56 -13.13
C ARG A 178 4.87 -11.20 -13.35
N LEU A 179 3.83 -11.15 -14.18
CA LEU A 179 2.99 -9.96 -14.31
C LEU A 179 2.19 -9.71 -13.03
N GLN A 180 1.70 -10.75 -12.36
CA GLN A 180 1.07 -10.62 -11.04
C GLN A 180 2.04 -10.04 -10.00
N LEU A 181 3.31 -10.49 -9.97
CA LEU A 181 4.34 -9.87 -9.12
C LEU A 181 4.54 -8.38 -9.47
N ALA A 182 4.54 -8.02 -10.75
CA ALA A 182 4.61 -6.61 -11.15
C ALA A 182 3.40 -5.81 -10.68
N MET A 183 2.21 -6.40 -10.71
CA MET A 183 0.98 -5.80 -10.16
C MET A 183 1.05 -5.66 -8.64
N ASP A 184 1.60 -6.64 -7.92
CA ASP A 184 1.81 -6.55 -6.47
C ASP A 184 2.73 -5.38 -6.12
N TYR A 185 3.83 -5.20 -6.86
CA TYR A 185 4.72 -4.05 -6.71
C TYR A 185 3.99 -2.72 -6.94
N VAL A 186 3.27 -2.58 -8.06
CA VAL A 186 2.51 -1.35 -8.35
C VAL A 186 1.41 -1.10 -7.30
N SER A 187 0.78 -2.16 -6.79
CA SER A 187 -0.20 -2.07 -5.70
C SER A 187 0.41 -1.53 -4.41
N ILE A 188 1.65 -1.92 -4.09
CA ILE A 188 2.38 -1.34 -2.95
C ILE A 188 2.63 0.15 -3.17
N ILE A 189 3.11 0.56 -4.34
CA ILE A 189 3.33 1.98 -4.66
C ILE A 189 2.01 2.76 -4.54
N ASN A 190 0.93 2.23 -5.09
CA ASN A 190 -0.40 2.83 -4.98
C ASN A 190 -0.85 2.97 -3.52
N TYR A 191 -0.60 1.95 -2.69
CA TYR A 191 -0.90 1.97 -1.27
C TYR A 191 -0.08 3.03 -0.52
N LEU A 192 1.21 3.17 -0.82
CA LEU A 192 2.07 4.21 -0.23
C LEU A 192 1.58 5.62 -0.63
N HIS A 193 1.17 5.81 -1.88
CA HIS A 193 0.67 7.10 -2.37
C HIS A 193 -0.68 7.51 -1.74
N HIS A 194 -1.45 6.55 -1.25
CA HIS A 194 -2.75 6.75 -0.60
C HIS A 194 -2.78 6.26 0.85
N SER A 195 -1.62 6.27 1.52
CA SER A 195 -1.49 5.62 2.82
C SER A 195 -2.28 6.35 3.93
N PRO A 196 -2.61 5.68 5.04
CA PRO A 196 -3.19 6.33 6.23
C PRO A 196 -2.34 7.48 6.78
N MET A 197 -1.04 7.50 6.44
CA MET A 197 -0.08 8.51 6.84
C MET A 197 0.14 9.59 5.77
N GLY A 198 -0.78 9.73 4.81
CA GLY A 198 -0.66 10.62 3.64
C GLY A 198 0.16 10.00 2.51
N THR A 199 0.44 10.76 1.46
CA THR A 199 1.22 10.31 0.31
C THR A 199 2.68 10.10 0.72
N ARG A 200 3.17 8.87 0.63
CA ARG A 200 4.55 8.48 0.97
C ARG A 200 5.31 8.09 -0.28
N VAL A 201 6.58 8.47 -0.31
CA VAL A 201 7.48 8.26 -1.45
C VAL A 201 8.58 7.26 -1.07
N MET A 202 8.85 6.28 -1.92
CA MET A 202 9.82 5.23 -1.63
C MET A 202 11.25 5.67 -1.98
N CYS A 203 11.89 6.44 -1.08
CA CYS A 203 13.12 7.17 -1.42
C CYS A 203 14.40 6.32 -1.54
N ASP A 204 14.53 5.20 -0.84
CA ASP A 204 15.75 4.34 -0.91
C ASP A 204 15.72 3.42 -2.14
N SER A 205 15.63 4.02 -3.33
CA SER A 205 15.38 3.37 -4.61
C SER A 205 16.18 4.01 -5.76
N ASN A 206 17.49 4.21 -5.55
CA ASN A 206 18.34 4.93 -6.51
C ASN A 206 18.87 4.06 -7.67
N ASP A 207 18.87 2.75 -7.49
CA ASP A 207 19.23 1.77 -8.51
C ASP A 207 18.36 0.52 -8.37
N LEU A 208 18.39 -0.35 -9.39
CA LEU A 208 17.56 -1.56 -9.43
C LEU A 208 17.86 -2.49 -8.24
N PRO A 209 19.11 -2.95 -7.98
CA PRO A 209 19.41 -3.80 -6.83
C PRO A 209 18.96 -3.21 -5.50
N LYS A 210 19.20 -1.91 -5.27
CA LYS A 210 18.82 -1.21 -4.06
C LYS A 210 17.31 -1.16 -3.89
N THR A 211 16.58 -0.82 -4.95
CA THR A 211 15.11 -0.82 -4.93
C THR A 211 14.56 -2.20 -4.59
N LEU A 212 15.06 -3.26 -5.23
CA LEU A 212 14.60 -4.63 -4.98
C LEU A 212 14.89 -5.09 -3.54
N SER A 213 15.97 -4.62 -2.93
CA SER A 213 16.33 -4.98 -1.55
C SER A 213 15.33 -4.50 -0.49
N GLN A 214 14.47 -3.53 -0.83
CA GLN A 214 13.47 -2.97 0.07
C GLN A 214 12.22 -3.85 0.20
N TYR A 215 12.09 -4.86 -0.67
CA TYR A 215 10.92 -5.72 -0.77
C TYR A 215 11.30 -7.19 -0.48
N LEU A 216 10.35 -7.94 0.07
CA LEU A 216 10.47 -9.37 0.33
C LEU A 216 9.57 -10.17 -0.61
N LEU A 217 10.05 -11.35 -1.00
CA LEU A 217 9.26 -12.36 -1.70
C LEU A 217 8.69 -13.35 -0.68
N THR A 218 7.36 -13.47 -0.65
CA THR A 218 6.69 -14.41 0.26
C THR A 218 6.68 -15.83 -0.31
N SER A 219 6.45 -16.84 0.54
CA SER A 219 6.39 -18.24 0.08
C SER A 219 5.20 -18.55 -0.83
N ASN A 220 4.19 -17.68 -0.88
CA ASN A 220 3.06 -17.74 -1.81
C ASN A 220 3.25 -16.86 -3.07
N PHE A 221 4.47 -16.36 -3.32
CA PHE A 221 4.81 -15.52 -4.48
C PHE A 221 3.99 -14.22 -4.55
N SER A 222 3.97 -13.50 -3.43
CA SER A 222 3.55 -12.11 -3.34
C SER A 222 4.72 -11.23 -2.92
N ILE A 223 4.60 -9.93 -3.17
CA ILE A 223 5.61 -8.93 -2.77
C ILE A 223 5.12 -8.18 -1.52
N LEU A 224 6.02 -7.95 -0.57
CA LEU A 224 5.79 -7.09 0.59
C LEU A 224 6.88 -6.04 0.72
N ALA A 225 6.50 -4.79 1.02
CA ALA A 225 7.49 -3.80 1.44
C ALA A 225 7.99 -4.11 2.86
N ASN A 226 9.30 -3.96 3.06
CA ASN A 226 9.96 -4.27 4.32
C ASN A 226 10.78 -3.10 4.86
N ASP A 227 11.57 -2.46 4.00
CA ASP A 227 12.44 -1.35 4.41
C ASP A 227 11.73 -0.01 4.19
N LEU A 228 11.25 0.60 5.29
CA LEU A 228 10.39 1.79 5.25
C LEU A 228 11.06 3.01 5.92
N ASP A 229 12.39 2.97 6.06
CA ASP A 229 13.15 3.98 6.79
C ASP A 229 13.13 5.35 6.09
N ALA A 230 13.08 5.36 4.75
CA ALA A 230 13.06 6.56 3.92
C ALA A 230 11.69 6.77 3.22
N LEU A 231 10.66 7.09 4.01
CA LEU A 231 9.30 7.40 3.51
C LEU A 231 8.84 8.83 3.86
N PRO A 232 9.38 9.87 3.20
CA PRO A 232 8.94 11.24 3.44
C PRO A 232 7.49 11.46 2.98
N LEU A 233 6.85 12.48 3.54
CA LEU A 233 5.48 12.87 3.26
C LEU A 233 5.43 13.91 2.15
N VAL A 234 4.66 13.64 1.10
CA VAL A 234 4.19 14.65 0.15
C VAL A 234 2.80 15.09 0.59
N ASN A 235 2.56 16.41 0.58
CA ASN A 235 1.24 16.97 0.81
C ASN A 235 0.97 18.10 -0.19
N HIS A 236 0.24 17.76 -1.25
CA HIS A 236 -0.16 18.69 -2.29
C HIS A 236 -1.03 19.85 -1.78
N SER A 237 -1.84 19.64 -0.72
CA SER A 237 -2.70 20.70 -0.17
C SER A 237 -1.92 21.81 0.55
N SER A 238 -0.80 21.47 1.18
CA SER A 238 0.10 22.41 1.85
C SER A 238 1.32 22.78 1.00
N GLY A 239 1.44 22.24 -0.22
CA GLY A 239 2.62 22.42 -1.07
C GLY A 239 3.89 21.75 -0.53
N THR A 240 3.76 20.75 0.35
CA THR A 240 4.89 20.04 0.93
C THR A 240 5.42 19.00 -0.06
N LEU A 241 6.63 19.23 -0.56
CA LEU A 241 7.38 18.35 -1.45
C LEU A 241 8.57 17.71 -0.71
N VAL A 242 9.26 16.77 -1.35
CA VAL A 242 10.29 15.93 -0.72
C VAL A 242 11.61 15.93 -1.50
N LYS A 243 12.68 15.49 -0.83
CA LYS A 243 13.95 15.09 -1.44
C LYS A 243 14.40 13.75 -0.82
N CYS A 244 14.94 12.88 -1.64
CA CYS A 244 15.45 11.57 -1.22
C CYS A 244 16.92 11.67 -0.80
N GLY A 245 17.15 12.18 0.41
CA GLY A 245 18.47 12.35 1.01
C GLY A 245 19.12 13.72 0.70
N HIS A 246 20.37 13.87 1.15
CA HIS A 246 21.12 15.14 1.11
C HIS A 246 22.32 15.13 0.14
N ARG A 247 22.46 14.07 -0.64
CA ARG A 247 23.55 13.87 -1.59
C ARG A 247 23.01 13.97 -3.01
N GLU A 248 23.86 14.40 -3.92
CA GLU A 248 23.56 14.44 -5.34
C GLU A 248 23.29 13.03 -5.88
N LEU A 249 22.18 12.88 -6.59
CA LEU A 249 21.79 11.65 -7.27
C LEU A 249 22.20 11.73 -8.74
N HIS A 250 22.55 10.58 -9.31
CA HIS A 250 23.08 10.46 -10.67
C HIS A 250 22.49 9.24 -11.39
N GLY A 251 22.57 9.24 -12.73
CA GLY A 251 22.12 8.14 -13.57
C GLY A 251 20.65 8.23 -13.99
N ASP A 252 20.21 7.27 -14.80
CA ASP A 252 18.89 7.31 -15.46
C ASP A 252 17.79 6.55 -14.71
N PHE A 253 18.16 5.81 -13.65
CA PHE A 253 17.22 5.05 -12.84
C PHE A 253 16.38 5.97 -11.93
N VAL A 254 17.02 7.00 -11.34
CA VAL A 254 16.30 8.07 -10.64
C VAL A 254 15.53 8.92 -11.64
N ALA A 255 14.45 9.55 -11.19
CA ALA A 255 13.67 10.41 -12.07
C ALA A 255 14.47 11.67 -12.45
N PRO A 256 14.26 12.26 -13.64
CA PRO A 256 15.04 13.42 -14.12
C PRO A 256 15.03 14.61 -13.17
N GLU A 257 13.92 14.87 -12.49
CA GLU A 257 13.77 15.94 -11.49
C GLU A 257 14.51 15.66 -10.17
N GLN A 258 15.04 14.45 -9.99
CA GLN A 258 15.94 14.10 -8.88
C GLN A 258 17.40 14.47 -9.17
N LEU A 259 17.74 14.80 -10.42
CA LEU A 259 19.08 15.19 -10.84
C LEU A 259 19.32 16.68 -10.61
N TRP A 260 20.57 17.04 -10.36
CA TRP A 260 20.97 18.43 -10.19
C TRP A 260 20.70 19.25 -11.47
N PRO A 261 19.83 20.30 -11.42
CA PRO A 261 19.33 20.94 -12.63
C PRO A 261 20.19 22.08 -13.15
N TYR A 262 21.26 22.48 -12.43
CA TYR A 262 22.03 23.68 -12.73
C TYR A 262 23.30 23.43 -13.56
N GLY A 263 23.53 22.19 -13.98
CA GLY A 263 24.69 21.81 -14.81
C GLY A 263 26.02 21.80 -14.05
N GLU A 264 27.10 21.52 -14.78
CA GLU A 264 28.45 21.32 -14.21
C GLU A 264 29.11 22.61 -13.67
N ASP A 265 28.67 23.78 -14.17
CA ASP A 265 29.22 25.08 -13.76
C ASP A 265 28.85 25.46 -12.32
N MET A 266 27.82 24.82 -11.76
CA MET A 266 27.37 25.07 -10.40
C MET A 266 27.52 23.79 -9.56
N PRO A 267 28.46 23.74 -8.59
CA PRO A 267 28.60 22.60 -7.71
C PRO A 267 27.32 22.32 -6.93
N PHE A 268 27.00 21.04 -6.72
CA PHE A 268 25.83 20.62 -5.97
C PHE A 268 25.76 21.26 -4.59
N ARG A 269 24.56 21.76 -4.25
CA ARG A 269 24.22 22.22 -2.91
C ARG A 269 22.81 21.76 -2.56
N ASP A 270 22.67 20.96 -1.51
CA ASP A 270 21.38 20.36 -1.13
C ASP A 270 20.28 21.42 -0.89
N ASN A 271 20.63 22.57 -0.33
CA ASN A 271 19.68 23.65 -0.08
C ASN A 271 19.16 24.35 -1.36
N LEU A 272 19.81 24.13 -2.50
CA LEU A 272 19.39 24.64 -3.81
C LEU A 272 18.71 23.57 -4.66
N MET A 273 18.81 22.29 -4.27
CA MET A 273 18.13 21.21 -4.98
C MET A 273 16.62 21.40 -4.86
N PRO A 274 15.88 21.53 -5.99
CA PRO A 274 14.43 21.57 -5.95
C PRO A 274 13.86 20.26 -5.39
N SER A 275 12.78 20.39 -4.61
CA SER A 275 12.03 19.24 -4.13
C SER A 275 11.08 18.71 -5.23
N TYR A 276 10.70 17.44 -5.10
CA TYR A 276 9.83 16.70 -6.02
C TYR A 276 8.73 15.95 -5.25
N ASP A 277 7.88 15.20 -5.96
CA ASP A 277 6.71 14.52 -5.40
C ASP A 277 6.76 12.99 -5.63
N GLU A 278 5.63 12.31 -5.46
CA GLU A 278 5.50 10.87 -5.58
C GLU A 278 5.68 10.33 -7.01
N LYS A 279 5.71 11.21 -8.02
CA LYS A 279 5.90 10.83 -9.43
C LYS A 279 7.28 10.25 -9.70
N ILE A 280 8.25 10.42 -8.79
CA ILE A 280 9.55 9.74 -8.87
C ILE A 280 9.42 8.22 -8.71
N ASP A 281 8.41 7.73 -7.99
CA ASP A 281 8.17 6.28 -7.86
C ASP A 281 7.60 5.74 -9.17
N ILE A 282 6.70 6.49 -9.80
CA ILE A 282 6.09 6.14 -11.09
C ILE A 282 7.15 5.98 -12.19
N TRP A 283 8.15 6.88 -12.21
CA TRP A 283 9.28 6.80 -13.13
C TRP A 283 9.98 5.44 -13.13
N LYS A 284 10.06 4.79 -11.96
CA LYS A 284 10.84 3.56 -11.73
C LYS A 284 10.03 2.29 -12.02
N ILE A 285 8.70 2.39 -12.13
CA ILE A 285 7.83 1.23 -12.34
C ILE A 285 8.24 0.38 -13.56
N PRO A 286 8.56 0.95 -14.74
CA PRO A 286 8.93 0.15 -15.90
C PRO A 286 10.16 -0.73 -15.68
N ASP A 287 11.19 -0.21 -15.02
CA ASP A 287 12.44 -0.95 -14.76
C ASP A 287 12.20 -2.14 -13.82
N ILE A 288 11.46 -1.91 -12.73
CA ILE A 288 11.09 -2.99 -11.79
C ILE A 288 10.19 -4.02 -12.48
N SER A 289 9.20 -3.56 -13.23
CA SER A 289 8.28 -4.46 -13.95
C SER A 289 9.02 -5.30 -14.99
N SER A 290 9.98 -4.71 -15.71
CA SER A 290 10.80 -5.43 -16.68
C SER A 290 11.70 -6.47 -16.00
N PHE A 291 12.27 -6.16 -14.84
CA PHE A 291 13.01 -7.13 -14.02
C PHE A 291 12.11 -8.30 -13.61
N LEU A 292 10.91 -8.03 -13.08
CA LEU A 292 9.97 -9.05 -12.63
C LEU A 292 9.52 -9.97 -13.77
N LEU A 293 9.24 -9.39 -14.95
CA LEU A 293 8.89 -10.15 -16.15
C LEU A 293 10.02 -11.05 -16.66
N GLY A 294 11.28 -10.65 -16.48
CA GLY A 294 12.44 -11.44 -16.88
C GLY A 294 12.47 -11.77 -18.38
N HIS A 295 13.17 -12.84 -18.74
CA HIS A 295 13.35 -13.27 -20.14
C HIS A 295 12.83 -14.70 -20.35
N ILE A 296 11.53 -14.90 -20.13
CA ILE A 296 10.85 -16.18 -20.37
C ILE A 296 9.84 -16.07 -21.52
N GLU A 297 9.32 -17.20 -21.97
CA GLU A 297 8.25 -17.24 -22.97
C GLU A 297 7.04 -16.38 -22.55
N GLY A 298 6.60 -15.50 -23.47
CA GLY A 298 5.51 -14.56 -23.24
C GLY A 298 5.93 -13.20 -22.65
N SER A 299 7.16 -13.04 -22.15
CA SER A 299 7.59 -11.77 -21.52
C SER A 299 7.59 -10.60 -22.50
N ASP A 300 8.10 -10.80 -23.71
CA ASP A 300 8.17 -9.73 -24.72
C ASP A 300 6.79 -9.35 -25.27
N MET A 301 5.87 -10.32 -25.32
CA MET A 301 4.47 -10.05 -25.61
C MET A 301 3.84 -9.16 -24.52
N VAL A 302 4.08 -9.45 -23.25
CA VAL A 302 3.59 -8.60 -22.16
C VAL A 302 4.21 -7.20 -22.25
N ARG A 303 5.53 -7.09 -22.48
CA ARG A 303 6.22 -5.80 -22.66
C ARG A 303 5.64 -4.98 -23.80
N PHE A 304 5.29 -5.63 -24.91
CA PHE A 304 4.64 -4.97 -26.04
C PHE A 304 3.31 -4.33 -25.63
N HIS A 305 2.47 -5.05 -24.90
CA HIS A 305 1.19 -4.51 -24.41
C HIS A 305 1.33 -3.43 -23.33
N LEU A 306 2.44 -3.44 -22.58
CA LEU A 306 2.73 -2.43 -21.56
C LEU A 306 3.51 -1.21 -22.08
N PHE A 307 3.90 -1.20 -23.36
CA PHE A 307 4.79 -0.18 -23.92
C PHE A 307 4.27 1.25 -23.70
N ASP A 308 3.00 1.52 -24.01
CA ASP A 308 2.45 2.88 -23.93
C ASP A 308 2.36 3.39 -22.48
N ILE A 309 1.96 2.53 -21.53
CA ILE A 309 1.91 2.90 -20.12
C ILE A 309 3.30 3.08 -19.53
N HIS A 310 4.27 2.25 -19.93
CA HIS A 310 5.68 2.41 -19.53
C HIS A 310 6.30 3.68 -20.11
N LYS A 311 5.98 4.02 -21.35
CA LYS A 311 6.37 5.28 -21.98
C LYS A 311 5.79 6.48 -21.22
N ALA A 312 4.53 6.41 -20.81
CA ALA A 312 3.89 7.46 -20.00
C ALA A 312 4.55 7.61 -18.62
N CYS A 313 4.93 6.51 -17.97
CA CYS A 313 5.71 6.54 -16.72
C CYS A 313 7.07 7.24 -16.89
N LYS A 314 7.67 7.15 -18.08
CA LYS A 314 8.94 7.78 -18.44
C LYS A 314 8.80 9.19 -19.04
N SER A 315 7.67 9.88 -18.83
CA SER A 315 7.60 11.31 -19.18
C SER A 315 8.62 12.12 -18.38
N GLN A 316 9.31 13.04 -19.05
CA GLN A 316 10.23 13.99 -18.41
C GLN A 316 9.46 14.98 -17.53
N THR A 317 8.20 15.26 -17.85
CA THR A 317 7.32 16.12 -17.05
C THR A 317 6.59 15.27 -15.99
N PRO A 318 6.85 15.45 -14.68
CA PRO A 318 6.28 14.58 -13.65
C PRO A 318 4.75 14.55 -13.64
N SER A 319 4.09 15.69 -13.89
CA SER A 319 2.63 15.83 -13.92
C SER A 319 1.96 15.10 -15.08
N GLU A 320 2.70 14.71 -16.12
CA GLU A 320 2.18 13.92 -17.25
C GLU A 320 2.27 12.41 -16.99
N ARG A 321 3.01 11.99 -15.96
CA ARG A 321 3.10 10.58 -15.61
C ARG A 321 1.77 10.11 -15.00
N PRO A 322 1.33 8.86 -15.25
CA PRO A 322 0.12 8.31 -14.68
C PRO A 322 0.18 8.24 -13.14
N THR A 323 -0.95 7.99 -12.49
CA THR A 323 -0.96 7.54 -11.10
C THR A 323 -0.59 6.05 -11.01
N ALA A 324 -0.18 5.57 -9.83
CA ALA A 324 0.04 4.14 -9.64
C ALA A 324 -1.23 3.32 -9.88
N GLN A 325 -2.41 3.89 -9.58
CA GLN A 325 -3.70 3.29 -9.87
C GLN A 325 -3.92 3.11 -11.38
N ASP A 326 -3.65 4.12 -12.21
CA ASP A 326 -3.79 4.01 -13.67
C ASP A 326 -2.87 2.91 -14.26
N VAL A 327 -1.65 2.80 -13.72
CA VAL A 327 -0.71 1.74 -14.12
C VAL A 327 -1.25 0.37 -13.73
N LEU A 328 -1.76 0.22 -12.51
CA LEU A 328 -2.32 -1.03 -12.01
C LEU A 328 -3.53 -1.49 -12.83
N GLU A 329 -4.44 -0.57 -13.16
CA GLU A 329 -5.61 -0.85 -14.00
C GLU A 329 -5.20 -1.29 -15.40
N THR A 330 -4.16 -0.66 -15.96
CA THR A 330 -3.61 -1.06 -17.26
C THR A 330 -3.00 -2.47 -17.19
N TYR A 331 -2.24 -2.79 -16.15
CA TYR A 331 -1.64 -4.12 -15.97
C TYR A 331 -2.73 -5.19 -15.84
N GLN A 332 -3.77 -4.93 -15.04
CA GLN A 332 -4.91 -5.82 -14.89
C GLN A 332 -5.60 -6.08 -16.23
N LYS A 333 -5.87 -5.02 -17.00
CA LYS A 333 -6.47 -5.14 -18.34
C LYS A 333 -5.63 -5.98 -19.29
N VAL A 334 -4.30 -5.81 -19.26
CA VAL A 334 -3.37 -6.60 -20.09
C VAL A 334 -3.37 -8.07 -19.65
N LEU A 335 -3.34 -8.34 -18.35
CA LEU A 335 -3.43 -9.71 -17.82
C LEU A 335 -4.72 -10.40 -18.29
N ASP A 336 -5.87 -9.73 -18.16
CA ASP A 336 -7.18 -10.28 -18.53
C ASP A 336 -7.26 -10.53 -20.05
N THR A 337 -6.85 -9.56 -20.86
CA THR A 337 -6.85 -9.65 -22.33
C THR A 337 -6.01 -10.82 -22.83
N LEU A 338 -4.80 -10.98 -22.29
CA LEU A 338 -3.89 -12.04 -22.69
C LEU A 338 -4.35 -13.43 -22.24
N ARG A 339 -5.01 -13.52 -21.08
CA ARG A 339 -5.61 -14.78 -20.62
C ARG A 339 -6.77 -15.21 -21.52
N ASP A 340 -7.63 -14.28 -21.90
CA ASP A 340 -8.78 -14.56 -22.77
C ASP A 340 -8.34 -15.01 -24.17
N ALA A 341 -7.29 -14.39 -24.74
CA ALA A 341 -6.74 -14.78 -26.03
C ALA A 341 -6.22 -16.23 -26.04
N VAL A 342 -5.50 -16.65 -24.98
CA VAL A 342 -5.01 -18.03 -24.83
C VAL A 342 -6.17 -19.00 -24.65
N MET A 343 -7.19 -18.64 -23.88
CA MET A 343 -8.39 -19.48 -23.70
C MET A 343 -9.20 -19.63 -25.00
N SER A 344 -9.28 -18.58 -25.82
CA SER A 344 -9.96 -18.64 -27.12
C SER A 344 -9.23 -19.54 -28.10
N GLN A 345 -7.90 -19.42 -28.22
CA GLN A 345 -7.09 -20.31 -29.07
C GLN A 345 -7.18 -21.78 -28.64
N ALA A 346 -7.15 -22.06 -27.33
CA ALA A 346 -7.31 -23.42 -26.83
C ALA A 346 -8.68 -24.03 -27.13
N ARG A 347 -9.75 -23.21 -27.18
CA ARG A 347 -11.11 -23.65 -27.54
C ARG A 347 -11.30 -23.89 -29.04
N GLU A 348 -10.59 -23.16 -29.90
CA GLU A 348 -10.64 -23.36 -31.36
C GLU A 348 -9.82 -24.59 -31.82
N MET A 349 -8.90 -25.07 -30.98
CA MET A 349 -8.07 -26.25 -31.23
C MET A 349 -8.64 -27.57 -30.68
N LEU A 350 -9.74 -27.52 -29.92
CA LEU A 350 -10.49 -28.66 -29.39
C LEU A 350 -11.77 -28.86 -30.21
#